data_AF-A0A3B8K7R6-F1
#
_entry.id   AF-A0A3B8K7R6-F1
#
_cell.length_a   1.000
_cell.length_b   1.000
_cell.length_c   1.000
_cell.angle_alpha   90.00
_cell.angle_beta   90.00
_cell.angle_gamma   90.00
#
_symmetry.space_group_name_H-M   'P 1'
#
loop_
_entity.id
_entity.type
_entity.pdbx_description
1 polymer ?
#
loop_
_entity_poly.entity_id
_entity_poly.type
_entity_poly.pdbx_seq_one_letter_code
_entity_poly.pdbx_strand_id
1 'polypeptide(L)'
;WEEALDHAAQGLKAIKDSSGPKGLAGFGSAKGSNEEAYLFQKLVRTGFGTNNVDHCTRLCHASSVAALLEGIGSGAVSNQVEDAAHAEVIVVIGANPTGNHPVAATFIKNAARRGATLIVMDPRRT
;
A
#
# COMPACT_ATOMS: atom_id res chain seq x y z
N TRP A 1 -29.34 -5.70 -10.26
CA TRP A 1 -28.45 -5.85 -9.09
C TRP A 1 -28.69 -7.16 -8.37
N GLU A 2 -29.93 -7.48 -7.95
CA GLU A 2 -30.24 -8.74 -7.25
C GLU A 2 -29.77 -9.99 -7.99
N GLU A 3 -30.16 -10.16 -9.25
CA GLU A 3 -29.74 -11.31 -10.07
C GLU A 3 -28.21 -11.47 -10.13
N ALA A 4 -27.48 -10.36 -10.34
CA ALA A 4 -26.02 -10.37 -10.40
C ALA A 4 -25.37 -10.75 -9.06
N LEU A 5 -25.93 -10.25 -7.95
CA LEU A 5 -25.45 -10.57 -6.60
C LEU A 5 -25.75 -12.02 -6.23
N ASP A 6 -26.94 -12.53 -6.56
CA ASP A 6 -27.33 -13.92 -6.32
C ASP A 6 -26.45 -14.88 -7.14
N HIS A 7 -26.22 -14.57 -8.41
CA HIS A 7 -25.34 -15.37 -9.27
C HIS A 7 -23.91 -15.43 -8.71
N ALA A 8 -23.33 -14.27 -8.34
CA ALA A 8 -22.00 -14.21 -7.76
C ALA A 8 -21.92 -14.97 -6.41
N ALA A 9 -22.90 -14.78 -5.53
CA ALA A 9 -22.94 -15.44 -4.23
C ALA A 9 -23.08 -16.96 -4.35
N GLN A 10 -23.89 -17.46 -5.30
CA GLN A 10 -24.04 -18.89 -5.56
C GLN A 10 -22.72 -19.54 -6.01
N GLY A 11 -22.00 -18.91 -6.94
CA GLY A 11 -20.70 -19.40 -7.40
C GLY A 11 -19.67 -19.47 -6.26
N LEU A 12 -19.58 -18.41 -5.45
CA LEU A 12 -18.70 -18.37 -4.29
C LEU A 12 -19.05 -19.45 -3.24
N LYS A 13 -20.35 -19.66 -2.96
CA LYS A 13 -20.83 -20.72 -2.07
C LYS A 13 -20.47 -22.12 -2.60
N ALA A 14 -20.72 -22.39 -3.87
CA ALA A 14 -20.41 -23.69 -4.47
C ALA A 14 -18.91 -24.05 -4.38
N ILE A 15 -18.02 -23.06 -4.59
CA ILE A 15 -16.57 -23.27 -4.42
C ILE A 15 -16.24 -23.53 -2.95
N LYS A 16 -16.81 -22.75 -2.03
CA LYS A 16 -16.61 -22.93 -0.59
C LYS A 16 -17.08 -24.32 -0.11
N ASP A 17 -18.22 -24.79 -0.60
CA ASP A 17 -18.80 -26.08 -0.19
C ASP A 17 -18.03 -27.27 -0.76
N SER A 18 -17.51 -27.15 -1.99
CA SER A 18 -16.77 -28.22 -2.67
C SER A 18 -15.28 -28.28 -2.31
N SER A 19 -14.62 -27.14 -2.11
CA SER A 19 -13.16 -27.02 -1.91
C SER A 19 -12.77 -26.49 -0.52
N GLY A 20 -13.75 -26.19 0.32
CA GLY A 20 -13.56 -25.56 1.63
C GLY A 20 -13.23 -24.07 1.55
N PRO A 21 -13.14 -23.38 2.70
CA PRO A 21 -12.89 -21.93 2.77
C PRO A 21 -11.60 -21.45 2.06
N LYS A 22 -10.56 -22.30 2.02
CA LYS A 22 -9.27 -21.96 1.40
C LYS A 22 -9.31 -21.97 -0.13
N GLY A 23 -10.38 -22.46 -0.75
CA GLY A 23 -10.60 -22.37 -2.20
C GLY A 23 -10.96 -20.96 -2.68
N LEU A 24 -11.24 -20.03 -1.76
CA LEU A 24 -11.53 -18.63 -2.05
C LEU A 24 -10.39 -17.71 -1.61
N ALA A 25 -10.26 -16.58 -2.31
CA ALA A 25 -9.37 -15.49 -1.96
C ALA A 25 -10.01 -14.15 -2.32
N GLY A 26 -9.58 -13.08 -1.65
CA GLY A 26 -10.00 -11.72 -1.97
C GLY A 26 -8.79 -10.78 -2.13
N PHE A 27 -8.83 -9.94 -3.16
CA PHE A 27 -7.83 -8.90 -3.39
C PHE A 27 -8.45 -7.52 -3.20
N GLY A 28 -8.07 -6.83 -2.13
CA GLY A 28 -8.50 -5.48 -1.82
C GLY A 28 -7.82 -4.43 -2.68
N SER A 29 -8.26 -3.17 -2.55
CA SER A 29 -7.80 -2.05 -3.39
C SER A 29 -7.40 -0.83 -2.56
N ALA A 30 -6.18 -0.32 -2.79
CA ALA A 30 -5.70 0.94 -2.18
C ALA A 30 -6.40 2.19 -2.76
N LYS A 31 -7.27 2.03 -3.75
CA LYS A 31 -8.06 3.13 -4.32
C LYS A 31 -9.36 3.36 -3.55
N GLY A 32 -9.82 2.35 -2.81
CA GLY A 32 -11.01 2.45 -1.96
C GLY A 32 -10.69 3.11 -0.63
N SER A 33 -11.74 3.31 0.18
CA SER A 33 -11.60 3.86 1.52
C SER A 33 -11.13 2.81 2.53
N ASN A 34 -10.73 3.26 3.73
CA ASN A 34 -10.36 2.35 4.82
C ASN A 34 -11.57 1.53 5.30
N GLU A 35 -12.78 2.08 5.23
CA GLU A 35 -14.04 1.41 5.53
C GLU A 35 -14.30 0.27 4.53
N GLU A 36 -14.11 0.53 3.24
CA GLU A 36 -14.27 -0.50 2.20
C GLU A 36 -13.22 -1.60 2.35
N ALA A 37 -11.97 -1.25 2.66
CA ALA A 37 -10.92 -2.22 2.96
C ALA A 37 -11.29 -3.08 4.18
N TYR A 38 -11.85 -2.48 5.24
CA TYR A 38 -12.34 -3.19 6.41
C TYR A 38 -13.51 -4.11 6.08
N LEU A 39 -14.52 -3.65 5.34
CA LEU A 39 -15.68 -4.46 4.95
C LEU A 39 -15.26 -5.63 4.06
N PHE A 40 -14.33 -5.40 3.14
CA PHE A 40 -13.82 -6.42 2.23
C PHE A 40 -13.07 -7.52 2.97
N GLN A 41 -12.10 -7.17 3.84
CA GLN A 41 -11.41 -8.19 4.63
C GLN A 41 -12.37 -8.93 5.57
N LYS A 42 -13.41 -8.25 6.08
CA LYS A 42 -14.43 -8.86 6.94
C LYS A 42 -15.25 -9.88 6.15
N LEU A 43 -15.64 -9.58 4.91
CA LEU A 43 -16.32 -10.52 4.02
C LEU A 43 -15.46 -11.76 3.79
N VAL A 44 -14.17 -11.61 3.50
CA VAL A 44 -13.27 -12.75 3.27
C VAL A 44 -13.10 -13.59 4.55
N ARG A 45 -12.86 -12.95 5.69
CA ARG A 45 -12.62 -13.66 6.96
C ARG A 45 -13.87 -14.31 7.53
N THR A 46 -15.02 -13.63 7.47
CA THR A 46 -16.26 -14.09 8.11
C THR A 46 -17.22 -14.76 7.14
N GLY A 47 -17.37 -14.24 5.92
CA GLY A 47 -18.23 -14.80 4.89
C GLY A 47 -17.58 -16.02 4.24
N PHE A 48 -16.35 -15.90 3.75
CA PHE A 48 -15.65 -17.03 3.13
C PHE A 48 -15.06 -17.99 4.17
N GLY A 49 -14.64 -17.47 5.34
CA GLY A 49 -14.07 -18.28 6.41
C GLY A 49 -12.57 -18.53 6.26
N THR A 50 -11.85 -17.62 5.59
CA THR A 50 -10.42 -17.77 5.29
C THR A 50 -9.66 -16.46 5.52
N ASN A 51 -8.34 -16.58 5.75
CA ASN A 51 -7.43 -15.44 5.80
C ASN A 51 -6.74 -15.16 4.45
N ASN A 52 -7.20 -15.79 3.37
CA ASN A 52 -6.74 -15.53 2.00
C ASN A 52 -7.22 -14.15 1.50
N VAL A 53 -6.79 -13.10 2.17
CA VAL A 53 -7.03 -11.71 1.80
C VAL A 53 -5.69 -11.03 1.58
N ASP A 54 -5.53 -10.37 0.45
CA ASP A 54 -4.33 -9.59 0.13
C ASP A 54 -4.70 -8.24 -0.47
N HIS A 55 -3.71 -7.38 -0.66
CA HIS A 55 -3.88 -5.99 -1.07
C HIS A 55 -2.76 -5.56 -2.03
N CYS A 56 -3.00 -4.59 -2.90
CA CYS A 56 -2.02 -4.18 -3.92
C CYS A 56 -0.69 -3.68 -3.33
N THR A 57 -0.69 -3.26 -2.06
CA THR A 57 0.52 -2.88 -1.30
C THR A 57 1.53 -4.02 -1.18
N ARG A 58 1.10 -5.29 -1.34
CA ARG A 58 1.99 -6.46 -1.34
C ARG A 58 3.13 -6.33 -2.34
N LEU A 59 2.83 -5.80 -3.53
CA LEU A 59 3.79 -5.68 -4.62
C LEU A 59 4.66 -4.42 -4.50
N CYS A 60 4.20 -3.41 -3.76
CA CYS A 60 4.88 -2.12 -3.68
C CYS A 60 5.81 -1.99 -2.47
N HIS A 61 5.30 -2.30 -1.26
CA HIS A 61 5.98 -1.95 -0.01
C HIS A 61 6.04 -3.09 1.03
N ALA A 62 5.69 -4.33 0.66
CA ALA A 62 5.76 -5.45 1.60
C ALA A 62 7.17 -5.68 2.18
N SER A 63 8.20 -5.50 1.36
CA SER A 63 9.60 -5.59 1.81
C SER A 63 9.95 -4.49 2.83
N SER A 64 9.52 -3.25 2.57
CA SER A 64 9.71 -2.13 3.52
C SER A 64 8.98 -2.38 4.83
N VAL A 65 7.73 -2.88 4.78
CA VAL A 65 6.96 -3.20 6.00
C VAL A 65 7.70 -4.25 6.83
N ALA A 66 8.19 -5.33 6.20
CA ALA A 66 8.93 -6.38 6.90
C ALA A 66 10.21 -5.84 7.54
N ALA A 67 11.03 -5.12 6.77
CA ALA A 67 12.31 -4.60 7.24
C ALA A 67 12.16 -3.51 8.32
N LEU A 68 11.18 -2.61 8.20
CA LEU A 68 10.95 -1.56 9.19
C LEU A 68 10.33 -2.09 10.48
N LEU A 69 9.46 -3.12 10.40
CA LEU A 69 8.97 -3.81 11.60
C LEU A 69 10.12 -4.47 12.37
N GLU A 70 11.05 -5.14 11.67
CA GLU A 70 12.23 -5.75 12.29
C GLU A 70 13.20 -4.71 12.87
N GLY A 71 13.47 -3.63 12.12
CA GLY A 71 14.49 -2.64 12.49
C GLY A 71 14.02 -1.60 13.52
N ILE A 72 12.79 -1.09 13.39
CA ILE A 72 12.29 0.05 14.18
C ILE A 72 10.90 -0.18 14.79
N GLY A 73 10.34 -1.40 14.67
CA GLY A 73 9.08 -1.78 15.32
C GLY A 73 7.80 -1.24 14.66
N SER A 74 7.90 -0.57 13.51
CA SER A 74 6.75 -0.02 12.78
C SER A 74 6.91 -0.23 11.28
N GLY A 75 5.85 -0.64 10.58
CA GLY A 75 5.84 -0.75 9.12
C GLY A 75 5.47 0.56 8.39
N ALA A 76 5.20 1.63 9.13
CA ALA A 76 4.80 2.92 8.59
C ALA A 76 6.00 3.83 8.31
N VAL A 77 5.77 4.90 7.54
CA VAL A 77 6.74 5.99 7.41
C VAL A 77 7.03 6.61 8.78
N SER A 78 8.30 6.93 9.05
CA SER A 78 8.74 7.43 10.36
C SER A 78 8.38 8.89 10.61
N ASN A 79 8.22 9.68 9.55
CA ASN A 79 8.09 11.14 9.59
C ASN A 79 7.07 11.64 8.58
N GLN A 80 6.60 12.87 8.79
CA GLN A 80 5.77 13.56 7.81
C GLN A 80 6.65 13.98 6.62
N VAL A 81 6.10 13.93 5.41
CA VAL A 81 6.87 14.32 4.20
C VAL A 81 7.26 15.81 4.21
N GLU A 82 6.49 16.63 4.93
CA GLU A 82 6.78 18.05 5.14
C GLU A 82 8.07 18.29 5.93
N ASP A 83 8.51 17.34 6.77
CA ASP A 83 9.75 17.43 7.54
C ASP A 83 10.98 17.60 6.62
N ALA A 84 10.88 17.20 5.35
CA ALA A 84 11.90 17.47 4.33
C ALA A 84 12.20 18.97 4.17
N ALA A 85 11.27 19.86 4.51
CA ALA A 85 11.48 21.31 4.49
C ALA A 85 12.50 21.79 5.54
N HIS A 86 12.69 21.01 6.61
CA HIS A 86 13.58 21.32 7.73
C HIS A 86 14.88 20.50 7.71
N ALA A 87 15.01 19.58 6.77
CA ALA A 87 16.19 18.73 6.64
C ALA A 87 17.41 19.51 6.11
N GLU A 88 18.56 19.30 6.72
CA GLU A 88 19.85 19.81 6.23
C GLU A 88 20.41 18.93 5.08
N VAL A 89 20.07 17.63 5.10
CA VAL A 89 20.45 16.65 4.09
C VAL A 89 19.25 15.78 3.74
N ILE A 90 19.01 15.59 2.44
CA ILE A 90 17.93 14.76 1.91
C ILE A 90 18.56 13.71 0.97
N VAL A 91 18.31 12.44 1.27
CA VAL A 91 18.79 11.31 0.45
C VAL A 91 17.59 10.63 -0.22
N VAL A 92 17.56 10.62 -1.54
CA VAL A 92 16.52 9.98 -2.36
C VAL A 92 17.12 8.73 -3.01
N ILE A 93 16.64 7.54 -2.61
CA ILE A 93 17.15 6.25 -3.11
C ILE A 93 16.05 5.53 -3.87
N GLY A 94 16.31 5.18 -5.13
CA GLY A 94 15.39 4.37 -5.96
C GLY A 94 13.98 4.95 -6.13
N ALA A 95 13.84 6.27 -6.09
CA ALA A 95 12.56 6.95 -6.15
C ALA A 95 12.59 8.15 -7.10
N ASN A 96 11.46 8.43 -7.75
CA ASN A 96 11.26 9.64 -8.55
C ASN A 96 10.06 10.47 -8.04
N PRO A 97 10.25 11.26 -6.95
CA PRO A 97 9.21 12.09 -6.36
C PRO A 97 8.53 13.03 -7.36
N THR A 98 9.25 13.52 -8.37
CA THR A 98 8.68 14.45 -9.35
C THR A 98 7.62 13.81 -10.24
N GLY A 99 7.75 12.51 -10.52
CA GLY A 99 6.78 11.74 -11.31
C GLY A 99 5.70 11.06 -10.46
N ASN A 100 6.04 10.51 -9.29
CA ASN A 100 5.11 9.71 -8.49
C ASN A 100 4.42 10.47 -7.35
N HIS A 101 5.03 11.53 -6.81
CA HIS A 101 4.47 12.34 -5.72
C HIS A 101 4.79 13.84 -5.92
N PRO A 102 4.24 14.50 -6.95
CA PRO A 102 4.67 15.84 -7.35
C PRO A 102 4.57 16.91 -6.25
N VAL A 103 3.56 16.79 -5.37
CA VAL A 103 3.38 17.68 -4.21
C VAL A 103 4.48 17.44 -3.17
N ALA A 104 4.77 16.18 -2.82
CA ALA A 104 5.88 15.84 -1.92
C ALA A 104 7.23 16.36 -2.45
N ALA A 105 7.45 16.26 -3.76
CA ALA A 105 8.66 16.77 -4.40
C ALA A 105 8.84 18.29 -4.21
N THR A 106 7.77 19.06 -3.96
CA THR A 106 7.90 20.50 -3.71
C THR A 106 8.66 20.79 -2.42
N PHE A 107 8.43 20.05 -1.34
CA PHE A 107 9.15 20.21 -0.08
C PHE A 107 10.64 19.96 -0.26
N ILE A 108 11.00 18.87 -0.95
CA ILE A 108 12.38 18.49 -1.25
C ILE A 108 13.08 19.55 -2.12
N LYS A 109 12.46 19.97 -3.23
CA LYS A 109 13.02 20.97 -4.14
C LYS A 109 13.21 22.33 -3.46
N ASN A 110 12.26 22.72 -2.60
CA ASN A 110 12.34 23.99 -1.88
C ASN A 110 13.42 23.96 -0.79
N ALA A 111 13.58 22.85 -0.08
CA ALA A 111 14.68 22.67 0.87
C ALA A 111 16.05 22.76 0.18
N ALA A 112 16.22 22.07 -0.96
CA ALA A 112 17.45 22.14 -1.74
C ALA A 112 17.76 23.57 -2.22
N ARG A 113 16.74 24.31 -2.68
CA ARG A 113 16.89 25.73 -3.06
C ARG A 113 17.28 26.65 -1.90
N ARG A 114 16.92 26.30 -0.66
CA ARG A 114 17.34 27.02 0.55
C ARG A 114 18.72 26.62 1.06
N GLY A 115 19.37 25.62 0.44
CA GLY A 115 20.72 25.18 0.78
C GLY A 115 20.81 23.79 1.40
N ALA A 116 19.71 23.03 1.52
CA ALA A 116 19.79 21.64 1.95
C ALA A 116 20.57 20.80 0.92
N THR A 117 21.42 19.90 1.40
CA THR A 117 22.15 18.99 0.52
C THR A 117 21.18 17.93 -0.01
N LEU A 118 21.06 17.80 -1.33
CA LEU A 118 20.24 16.77 -1.96
C LEU A 118 21.13 15.72 -2.65
N ILE A 119 20.99 14.47 -2.21
CA ILE A 119 21.69 13.31 -2.78
C ILE A 119 20.66 12.41 -3.45
N VAL A 120 20.87 12.10 -4.73
CA VAL A 120 19.99 11.22 -5.52
C VAL A 120 20.76 9.97 -5.91
N MET A 121 20.21 8.82 -5.53
CA MET A 121 20.72 7.48 -5.81
C MET A 121 19.70 6.71 -6.66
N ASP A 122 19.62 7.05 -7.94
CA ASP A 122 18.86 6.34 -8.97
C ASP A 122 19.81 6.08 -10.16
N PRO A 123 19.84 4.87 -10.75
CA PRO A 123 20.67 4.59 -11.94
C PRO A 123 20.25 5.42 -13.16
N ARG A 124 19.03 6.00 -13.16
CA ARG A 124 18.53 6.89 -14.20
C ARG A 124 18.72 8.34 -13.75
N ARG A 125 18.81 9.23 -14.75
CA ARG A 125 18.75 10.66 -14.48
C ARG A 125 17.29 11.08 -14.25
N THR A 126 16.91 11.19 -12.99
CA THR A 126 15.57 11.57 -12.51
C THR A 126 15.58 12.92 -11.82
#